data_AF-A0A432F3J8-F1
#
_entry.id   AF-A0A432F3J8-F1
#
_cell.length_a   1.000
_cell.length_b   1.000
_cell.length_c   1.000
_cell.angle_alpha   90.00
_cell.angle_beta   90.00
_cell.angle_gamma   90.00
#
_symmetry.space_group_name_H-M   'P 1'
#
loop_
_entity.id
_entity.type
_entity.pdbx_description
1 polymer ?
#
loop_
_entity_poly.entity_id
_entity_poly.type
_entity_poly.pdbx_seq_one_letter_code
_entity_poly.pdbx_strand_id
1 'polypeptide(L)'
;MQIKFLLVIPSMLLLLLMLAVACGGDDDDTDQASAEHAHGGRLQEVKDRGKLICASRNDVPGYGSLDASGNNVGFDIDLCRAVATAVLGDSSAIEIRYISASERGPTIQSGEVDLLVRTVTWTTSRDAQWGNYVQTMFFDGQGFMVNKSLGISSALELKGATVCVTQGTTTELNLQDFSNQNNLNISALTFEDTDAVVAAYTSAQCDAFTNDRSQLAALGSAFSNRADHVILPETISEEPLGPVVPHGDDQWFDVVKTVMAILIYGEAYGVTSGSVPSSSTGDTKVDRLLGFEGSYGQDSLGISQTAAQDILRAVGNYGEIYNRNLGPGGINLPREGGRNALWADATCTDCPRGGQIYAAPLR
;
A
#
# COMPACT_ATOMS: atom_id res chain seq x y z
N MET A 1 56.21 -31.18 26.38
CA MET A 1 56.55 -32.58 26.07
C MET A 1 56.18 -32.81 24.61
N GLN A 2 57.14 -32.62 23.71
CA GLN A 2 57.05 -32.99 22.29
C GLN A 2 57.17 -34.50 22.16
N ILE A 3 56.59 -35.11 21.12
CA ILE A 3 57.19 -36.16 20.28
C ILE A 3 56.22 -36.46 19.10
N LYS A 4 56.72 -36.20 17.88
CA LYS A 4 56.30 -36.79 16.59
C LYS A 4 57.04 -38.13 16.44
N PHE A 5 56.47 -39.14 15.78
CA PHE A 5 57.13 -40.09 14.84
C PHE A 5 56.02 -41.03 14.30
N LEU A 6 55.61 -40.97 13.02
CA LEU A 6 56.16 -41.58 11.79
C LEU A 6 55.71 -43.04 11.53
N LEU A 7 54.87 -43.17 10.49
CA LEU A 7 54.83 -44.17 9.39
C LEU A 7 55.21 -45.65 9.63
N VAL A 8 54.33 -46.58 9.22
CA VAL A 8 54.66 -47.76 8.37
C VAL A 8 53.43 -48.20 7.55
N ILE A 9 53.61 -48.32 6.21
CA ILE A 9 52.75 -49.01 5.23
C ILE A 9 53.42 -50.37 4.92
N PRO A 10 52.70 -51.46 4.57
CA PRO A 10 52.82 -51.98 3.19
C PRO A 10 51.52 -52.63 2.64
N SER A 11 51.12 -52.34 1.40
CA SER A 11 51.35 -53.12 0.15
C SER A 11 50.26 -54.14 -0.22
N MET A 12 49.79 -54.02 -1.48
CA MET A 12 49.29 -55.03 -2.44
C MET A 12 48.03 -54.48 -3.13
N LEU A 13 47.83 -54.53 -4.44
CA LEU A 13 48.57 -55.14 -5.55
C LEU A 13 48.05 -54.49 -6.85
N LEU A 14 48.97 -54.39 -7.81
CA LEU A 14 48.83 -53.92 -9.19
C LEU A 14 47.78 -54.72 -10.00
N LEU A 15 46.97 -54.03 -10.82
CA LEU A 15 46.60 -54.54 -12.15
C LEU A 15 46.30 -53.38 -13.10
N LEU A 16 47.24 -53.12 -14.03
CA LEU A 16 47.02 -52.32 -15.23
C LEU A 16 46.27 -53.16 -16.26
N LEU A 17 45.19 -52.62 -16.83
CA LEU A 17 44.74 -52.93 -18.17
C LEU A 17 44.46 -51.61 -18.90
N MET A 18 45.30 -51.25 -19.87
CA MET A 18 44.96 -50.25 -20.88
C MET A 18 44.30 -50.96 -22.06
N LEU A 19 43.18 -50.41 -22.55
CA LEU A 19 42.96 -49.99 -23.95
C LEU A 19 41.47 -49.83 -24.22
N ALA A 20 41.03 -48.60 -24.50
CA ALA A 20 40.38 -48.19 -25.75
C ALA A 20 39.63 -46.87 -25.55
N VAL A 21 40.00 -45.89 -26.38
CA VAL A 21 39.33 -44.60 -26.53
C VAL A 21 37.93 -44.83 -27.08
N ALA A 22 36.91 -44.31 -26.41
CA ALA A 22 35.58 -44.08 -26.96
C ALA A 22 35.03 -42.78 -26.38
N CYS A 23 34.60 -41.88 -27.25
CA CYS A 23 34.06 -40.56 -26.93
C CYS A 23 32.86 -40.65 -25.99
N GLY A 24 32.87 -39.86 -24.92
CA GLY A 24 31.74 -39.62 -24.04
C GLY A 24 32.10 -38.44 -23.15
N GLY A 25 31.33 -37.35 -23.27
CA GLY A 25 31.53 -36.15 -22.49
C GLY A 25 31.08 -36.33 -21.05
N ASP A 26 31.71 -35.58 -20.15
CA ASP A 26 31.19 -35.19 -18.85
C ASP A 26 31.97 -33.93 -18.44
N ASP A 27 31.35 -32.78 -18.63
CA ASP A 27 31.72 -31.54 -17.94
C ASP A 27 31.16 -31.65 -16.52
N ASP A 28 32.06 -31.82 -15.57
CA ASP A 28 31.83 -31.60 -14.15
C ASP A 28 31.77 -30.06 -13.96
N ASP A 29 30.57 -29.48 -14.02
CA ASP A 29 30.36 -28.09 -13.62
C ASP A 29 29.27 -27.98 -12.56
N THR A 30 29.71 -27.41 -11.46
CA THR A 30 29.03 -27.17 -10.20
C THR A 30 27.58 -26.66 -10.32
N ASP A 31 26.62 -27.49 -9.91
CA ASP A 31 25.26 -27.07 -9.56
C ASP A 31 25.31 -26.18 -8.31
N GLN A 32 25.49 -24.88 -8.51
CA GLN A 32 24.95 -23.88 -7.59
C GLN A 32 23.44 -23.95 -7.69
N ALA A 33 22.82 -24.67 -6.76
CA ALA A 33 21.38 -24.60 -6.52
C ALA A 33 21.02 -23.17 -6.08
N SER A 34 20.77 -22.31 -7.07
CA SER A 34 19.84 -21.20 -6.96
C SER A 34 18.54 -21.76 -6.41
N ALA A 35 18.06 -21.20 -5.30
CA ALA A 35 16.73 -21.46 -4.81
C ALA A 35 15.72 -20.97 -5.86
N GLU A 36 15.35 -21.84 -6.80
CA GLU A 36 14.08 -21.74 -7.52
C GLU A 36 12.98 -21.69 -6.45
N HIS A 37 12.33 -20.53 -6.33
CA HIS A 37 11.06 -20.44 -5.65
C HIS A 37 10.12 -21.45 -6.31
N ALA A 38 9.77 -22.48 -5.54
CA ALA A 38 8.98 -23.61 -5.98
C ALA A 38 7.69 -23.15 -6.67
N HIS A 39 7.49 -23.63 -7.90
CA HIS A 39 6.25 -23.69 -8.67
C HIS A 39 5.01 -22.98 -8.08
N GLY A 40 4.83 -21.73 -8.50
CA GLY A 40 3.62 -20.92 -8.34
C GLY A 40 3.94 -19.55 -7.73
N GLY A 41 4.02 -18.49 -8.54
CA GLY A 41 4.16 -17.12 -8.01
C GLY A 41 3.04 -16.75 -7.04
N ARG A 42 3.12 -15.58 -6.41
CA ARG A 42 2.19 -15.11 -5.36
C ARG A 42 0.71 -15.25 -5.75
N LEU A 43 0.39 -15.02 -7.03
CA LEU A 43 -0.96 -15.23 -7.55
C LEU A 43 -1.46 -16.68 -7.31
N GLN A 44 -0.61 -17.68 -7.56
CA GLN A 44 -0.95 -19.08 -7.35
C GLN A 44 -1.04 -19.39 -5.86
N GLU A 45 -0.12 -18.87 -5.04
CA GLU A 45 -0.19 -19.05 -3.58
C GLU A 45 -1.50 -18.52 -2.98
N VAL A 46 -1.95 -17.35 -3.42
CA VAL A 46 -3.23 -16.75 -3.01
C VAL A 46 -4.41 -17.62 -3.45
N LYS A 47 -4.39 -18.11 -4.69
CA LYS A 47 -5.43 -19.00 -5.24
C LYS A 47 -5.51 -20.33 -4.49
N ASP A 48 -4.38 -20.98 -4.27
CA ASP A 48 -4.30 -22.27 -3.57
C ASP A 48 -4.75 -22.15 -2.12
N ARG A 49 -4.39 -21.03 -1.47
CA ARG A 49 -4.81 -20.72 -0.11
C ARG A 49 -6.28 -20.27 -0.03
N GLY A 50 -6.86 -19.79 -1.13
CA GLY A 50 -8.24 -19.31 -1.21
C GLY A 50 -8.51 -18.00 -0.45
N LYS A 51 -7.46 -17.25 -0.08
CA LYS A 51 -7.59 -15.95 0.59
C LYS A 51 -6.37 -15.06 0.35
N LEU A 52 -6.63 -13.77 0.18
CA LEU A 52 -5.63 -12.71 0.14
C LEU A 52 -5.31 -12.22 1.57
N ILE A 53 -4.04 -12.22 1.95
CA ILE A 53 -3.58 -11.71 3.25
C ILE A 53 -3.07 -10.27 3.04
N CYS A 54 -3.78 -9.32 3.65
CA CYS A 54 -3.42 -7.91 3.63
C CYS A 54 -2.88 -7.44 4.97
N ALA A 55 -1.71 -6.80 4.98
CA ALA A 55 -1.27 -5.98 6.10
C ALA A 55 -2.00 -4.63 6.06
N SER A 56 -2.72 -4.31 7.14
CA SER A 56 -3.45 -3.06 7.27
C SER A 56 -3.54 -2.60 8.73
N ARG A 57 -4.53 -1.76 9.03
CA ARG A 57 -4.79 -1.14 10.33
C ARG A 57 -6.27 -1.15 10.67
N ASN A 58 -6.61 -0.90 11.93
CA ASN A 58 -7.99 -0.83 12.43
C ASN A 58 -8.27 0.40 13.31
N ASP A 59 -7.34 1.35 13.36
CA ASP A 59 -7.27 2.48 14.29
C ASP A 59 -7.47 3.85 13.60
N VAL A 60 -7.78 3.90 12.29
CA VAL A 60 -8.05 5.16 11.58
C VAL A 60 -9.37 5.08 10.79
N PRO A 61 -10.42 5.79 11.25
CA PRO A 61 -11.70 5.87 10.56
C PRO A 61 -11.54 6.25 9.08
N GLY A 62 -12.29 5.59 8.20
CA GLY A 62 -12.24 5.83 6.76
C GLY A 62 -11.06 5.17 6.03
N TYR A 63 -9.92 4.90 6.67
CA TYR A 63 -8.80 4.18 6.04
C TYR A 63 -8.82 2.68 6.34
N GLY A 64 -8.83 2.34 7.62
CA GLY A 64 -8.92 0.97 8.12
C GLY A 64 -9.45 0.98 9.55
N SER A 65 -10.62 0.39 9.75
CA SER A 65 -11.34 0.36 11.02
C SER A 65 -12.28 -0.84 11.10
N LEU A 66 -12.88 -1.05 12.26
CA LEU A 66 -13.96 -2.03 12.44
C LEU A 66 -15.32 -1.34 12.44
N ASP A 67 -16.29 -1.90 11.72
CA ASP A 67 -17.69 -1.49 11.84
C ASP A 67 -18.31 -2.00 13.16
N ALA A 68 -19.57 -1.64 13.41
CA ALA A 68 -20.28 -2.04 14.63
C ALA A 68 -20.49 -3.56 14.78
N SER A 69 -20.34 -4.32 13.69
CA SER A 69 -20.43 -5.78 13.68
C SER A 69 -19.05 -6.45 13.77
N GLY A 70 -17.97 -5.68 13.86
CA GLY A 70 -16.60 -6.16 13.90
C GLY A 70 -16.00 -6.50 12.54
N ASN A 71 -16.61 -6.06 11.43
CA ASN A 71 -16.05 -6.26 10.09
C ASN A 71 -15.02 -5.18 9.76
N ASN A 72 -13.95 -5.57 9.07
CA ASN A 72 -12.99 -4.62 8.51
C ASN A 72 -13.65 -3.73 7.46
N VAL A 73 -13.51 -2.41 7.58
CA VAL A 73 -14.01 -1.42 6.61
C VAL A 73 -13.00 -0.30 6.44
N GLY A 74 -13.03 0.35 5.27
CA GLY A 74 -12.17 1.48 4.97
C GLY A 74 -11.62 1.46 3.55
N PHE A 75 -11.07 2.60 3.16
CA PHE A 75 -10.47 2.85 1.85
C PHE A 75 -9.35 1.86 1.52
N ASP A 76 -8.46 1.57 2.48
CA ASP A 76 -7.38 0.59 2.31
C ASP A 76 -7.93 -0.84 2.22
N ILE A 77 -8.97 -1.15 3.01
CA ILE A 77 -9.63 -2.47 3.03
C ILE A 77 -10.34 -2.75 1.70
N ASP A 78 -10.91 -1.74 1.07
CA ASP A 78 -11.60 -1.91 -0.20
C ASP A 78 -10.66 -2.21 -1.36
N LEU A 79 -9.40 -1.76 -1.31
CA LEU A 79 -8.39 -2.22 -2.26
C LEU A 79 -8.09 -3.72 -2.07
N CYS A 80 -7.98 -4.20 -0.82
CA CYS A 80 -7.83 -5.63 -0.54
C CYS A 80 -8.99 -6.45 -1.11
N ARG A 81 -10.22 -5.98 -0.93
CA ARG A 81 -11.42 -6.60 -1.53
C ARG A 81 -11.37 -6.60 -3.05
N ALA A 82 -10.92 -5.51 -3.67
CA ALA A 82 -10.78 -5.42 -5.12
C ALA A 82 -9.78 -6.45 -5.65
N VAL A 83 -8.61 -6.58 -5.02
CA VAL A 83 -7.57 -7.56 -5.40
C VAL A 83 -8.07 -8.99 -5.17
N ALA A 84 -8.72 -9.28 -4.04
CA ALA A 84 -9.31 -10.59 -3.77
C ALA A 84 -10.38 -10.95 -4.81
N THR A 85 -11.23 -10.00 -5.19
CA THR A 85 -12.22 -10.21 -6.26
C THR A 85 -11.56 -10.54 -7.60
N ALA A 86 -10.46 -9.84 -7.93
CA ALA A 86 -9.75 -10.05 -9.18
C ALA A 86 -9.16 -11.46 -9.31
N VAL A 87 -8.63 -12.01 -8.20
CA VAL A 87 -7.83 -13.24 -8.22
C VAL A 87 -8.56 -14.47 -7.69
N LEU A 88 -9.60 -14.28 -6.87
CA LEU A 88 -10.42 -15.34 -6.24
C LEU A 88 -11.89 -15.29 -6.66
N GLY A 89 -12.35 -14.20 -7.28
CA GLY A 89 -13.78 -14.00 -7.58
C GLY A 89 -14.65 -13.71 -6.35
N ASP A 90 -14.04 -13.48 -5.19
CA ASP A 90 -14.74 -13.26 -3.92
C ASP A 90 -14.11 -12.09 -3.16
N SER A 91 -14.87 -11.01 -2.96
CA SER A 91 -14.43 -9.83 -2.23
C SER A 91 -14.30 -10.06 -0.72
N SER A 92 -14.92 -11.11 -0.19
CA SER A 92 -14.85 -11.48 1.22
C SER A 92 -13.68 -12.39 1.56
N ALA A 93 -12.98 -12.94 0.55
CA ALA A 93 -11.83 -13.83 0.70
C ALA A 93 -10.54 -13.08 1.05
N ILE A 94 -10.61 -12.25 2.09
CA ILE A 94 -9.50 -11.47 2.63
C ILE A 94 -9.23 -11.84 4.09
N GLU A 95 -7.96 -11.78 4.47
CA GLU A 95 -7.51 -11.79 5.85
C GLU A 95 -6.74 -10.51 6.12
N ILE A 96 -7.14 -9.77 7.17
CA ILE A 96 -6.45 -8.54 7.55
C ILE A 96 -5.52 -8.81 8.72
N ARG A 97 -4.24 -8.52 8.53
CA ARG A 97 -3.21 -8.51 9.56
C ARG A 97 -3.01 -7.07 10.03
N TYR A 98 -3.40 -6.79 11.27
CA TYR A 98 -3.15 -5.49 11.87
C TYR A 98 -1.71 -5.40 12.31
N ILE A 99 -1.04 -4.35 11.86
CA ILE A 99 0.36 -4.11 12.18
C ILE A 99 0.56 -2.66 12.60
N SER A 100 1.56 -2.41 13.43
CA SER A 100 2.01 -1.07 13.79
C SER A 100 2.76 -0.40 12.63
N ALA A 101 3.10 0.88 12.79
CA ALA A 101 3.85 1.61 11.77
C ALA A 101 5.27 1.05 11.56
N SER A 102 5.92 0.55 12.61
CA SER A 102 7.28 -0.01 12.60
C SER A 102 7.33 -1.42 12.01
N GLU A 103 6.23 -2.17 12.08
CA GLU A 103 6.14 -3.55 11.58
C GLU A 103 5.96 -3.63 10.05
N ARG A 104 5.60 -2.53 9.37
CA ARG A 104 5.32 -2.49 7.92
C ARG A 104 6.41 -3.11 7.05
N GLY A 105 7.64 -2.62 7.21
CA GLY A 105 8.80 -3.10 6.45
C GLY A 105 9.06 -4.60 6.66
N PRO A 106 9.31 -5.04 7.91
CA PRO A 106 9.51 -6.46 8.20
C PRO A 106 8.39 -7.37 7.70
N THR A 107 7.13 -6.93 7.84
CA THR A 107 5.95 -7.73 7.43
C THR A 107 5.95 -7.99 5.91
N ILE A 108 6.10 -6.94 5.09
CA ILE A 108 6.10 -7.12 3.63
C ILE A 108 7.37 -7.82 3.12
N GLN A 109 8.52 -7.56 3.74
CA GLN A 109 9.80 -8.18 3.39
C GLN A 109 9.83 -9.68 3.71
N SER A 110 9.14 -10.11 4.77
CA SER A 110 9.07 -11.53 5.13
C SER A 110 8.22 -12.36 4.16
N GLY A 111 7.38 -11.71 3.37
CA GLY A 111 6.39 -12.37 2.52
C GLY A 111 5.19 -12.95 3.29
N GLU A 112 5.06 -12.71 4.61
CA GLU A 112 3.90 -13.15 5.42
C GLU A 112 2.56 -12.62 4.88
N VAL A 113 2.59 -11.45 4.24
CA VAL A 113 1.43 -10.82 3.61
C VAL A 113 1.63 -10.66 2.11
N ASP A 114 0.51 -10.63 1.39
CA ASP A 114 0.44 -10.50 -0.07
C ASP A 114 0.40 -9.04 -0.53
N LEU A 115 -0.14 -8.18 0.33
CA LEU A 115 -0.35 -6.78 0.02
C LEU A 115 -0.28 -5.97 1.31
N LEU A 116 0.50 -4.89 1.30
CA LEU A 116 0.52 -3.90 2.37
C LEU A 116 -0.28 -2.67 1.92
N VAL A 117 -1.42 -2.42 2.57
CA VAL A 117 -2.28 -1.23 2.35
C VAL A 117 -2.63 -0.63 3.70
N ARG A 118 -1.86 0.40 4.11
CA ARG A 118 -1.91 0.96 5.47
C ARG A 118 -1.41 2.40 5.52
N THR A 119 -1.98 3.28 4.70
CA THR A 119 -1.55 4.69 4.56
C THR A 119 -0.01 4.81 4.50
N VAL A 120 0.62 4.08 3.56
CA VAL A 120 2.07 3.97 3.49
C VAL A 120 2.61 4.90 2.41
N THR A 121 3.38 5.90 2.83
CA THR A 121 4.04 6.82 1.90
C THR A 121 5.10 6.12 1.07
N TRP A 122 5.02 6.30 -0.24
CA TRP A 122 6.07 5.94 -1.17
C TRP A 122 7.27 6.87 -0.99
N THR A 123 8.36 6.31 -0.48
CA THR A 123 9.67 6.95 -0.45
C THR A 123 10.69 6.09 -1.19
N THR A 124 11.74 6.70 -1.72
CA THR A 124 12.81 5.96 -2.42
C THR A 124 13.50 4.95 -1.51
N SER A 125 13.65 5.25 -0.21
CA SER A 125 14.23 4.33 0.77
C SER A 125 13.33 3.12 1.03
N ARG A 126 12.01 3.31 1.15
CA ARG A 126 11.07 2.20 1.36
C ARG A 126 10.93 1.35 0.10
N ASP A 127 10.89 1.96 -1.08
CA ASP A 127 10.80 1.24 -2.35
C ASP A 127 12.03 0.37 -2.61
N ALA A 128 13.22 0.88 -2.25
CA ALA A 128 14.46 0.12 -2.35
C ALA A 128 14.59 -1.02 -1.32
N GLN A 129 13.88 -0.95 -0.18
CA GLN A 129 14.08 -1.89 0.94
C GLN A 129 12.92 -2.85 1.16
N TRP A 130 11.68 -2.38 1.07
CA TRP A 130 10.50 -3.07 1.57
C TRP A 130 9.79 -3.89 0.49
N GLY A 131 9.58 -3.30 -0.68
CA GLY A 131 8.73 -3.86 -1.71
C GLY A 131 8.45 -2.85 -2.81
N ASN A 132 7.78 -3.30 -3.87
CA ASN A 132 7.44 -2.44 -5.00
C ASN A 132 6.17 -1.65 -4.67
N TYR A 133 6.26 -0.33 -4.72
CA TYR A 133 5.07 0.54 -4.65
C TYR A 133 4.35 0.53 -5.99
N VAL A 134 3.06 0.21 -5.98
CA VAL A 134 2.32 -0.08 -7.23
C VAL A 134 1.88 1.19 -7.95
N GLN A 135 1.11 2.02 -7.27
CA GLN A 135 0.54 3.26 -7.78
C GLN A 135 0.11 4.10 -6.59
N THR A 136 0.30 5.41 -6.63
CA THR A 136 -0.26 6.28 -5.60
C THR A 136 -1.79 6.19 -5.63
N MET A 137 -2.37 5.68 -4.55
CA MET A 137 -3.80 5.52 -4.35
C MET A 137 -4.41 6.76 -3.69
N PHE A 138 -3.62 7.50 -2.90
CA PHE A 138 -4.05 8.74 -2.27
C PHE A 138 -2.87 9.70 -2.10
N PHE A 139 -3.01 10.94 -2.57
CA PHE A 139 -2.04 12.02 -2.38
C PHE A 139 -2.36 12.81 -1.12
N ASP A 140 -1.44 12.82 -0.16
CA ASP A 140 -1.56 13.62 1.06
C ASP A 140 -0.32 14.51 1.30
N GLY A 141 -0.26 15.10 2.49
CA GLY A 141 0.93 15.68 3.07
C GLY A 141 0.78 15.78 4.59
N GLN A 142 1.89 15.86 5.30
CA GLN A 142 1.88 15.99 6.74
C GLN A 142 1.43 17.39 7.19
N GLY A 143 0.64 17.42 8.26
CA GLY A 143 0.23 18.65 8.94
C GLY A 143 0.27 18.51 10.46
N PHE A 144 -0.40 19.46 11.12
CA PHE A 144 -0.45 19.56 12.57
C PHE A 144 -1.87 19.83 13.02
N MET A 145 -2.29 19.20 14.11
CA MET A 145 -3.53 19.48 14.81
C MET A 145 -3.23 20.05 16.19
N VAL A 146 -3.90 21.15 16.56
CA VAL A 146 -3.77 21.82 17.87
C VAL A 146 -5.14 22.04 18.49
N ASN A 147 -5.19 22.17 19.81
CA ASN A 147 -6.40 22.65 20.47
C ASN A 147 -6.53 24.17 20.23
N LYS A 148 -7.73 24.61 19.83
CA LYS A 148 -8.05 26.01 19.54
C LYS A 148 -7.78 26.93 20.74
N SER A 149 -7.87 26.43 21.97
CA SER A 149 -7.58 27.20 23.19
C SER A 149 -6.14 27.69 23.27
N LEU A 150 -5.20 27.06 22.54
CA LEU A 150 -3.80 27.50 22.49
C LEU A 150 -3.61 28.79 21.68
N GLY A 151 -4.62 29.20 20.89
CA GLY A 151 -4.54 30.43 20.09
C GLY A 151 -3.56 30.37 18.92
N ILE A 152 -3.03 29.18 18.62
CA ILE A 152 -2.04 28.93 17.56
C ILE A 152 -2.75 28.86 16.21
N SER A 153 -2.24 29.59 15.22
CA SER A 153 -2.84 29.67 13.87
C SER A 153 -1.93 29.16 12.75
N SER A 154 -0.65 28.95 13.03
CA SER A 154 0.36 28.46 12.11
C SER A 154 1.29 27.45 12.78
N ALA A 155 1.72 26.43 12.04
CA ALA A 155 2.71 25.46 12.51
C ALA A 155 4.07 26.13 12.83
N LEU A 156 4.35 27.32 12.27
CA LEU A 156 5.55 28.11 12.58
C LEU A 156 5.51 28.73 13.99
N GLU A 157 4.35 28.74 14.64
CA GLU A 157 4.19 29.21 16.03
C GLU A 157 4.47 28.09 17.05
N LEU A 158 4.76 26.86 16.62
CA LEU A 158 5.05 25.70 17.49
C LEU A 158 6.46 25.74 18.12
N LYS A 159 7.03 26.93 18.31
CA LYS A 159 8.38 27.07 18.86
C LYS A 159 8.42 26.60 20.32
N GLY A 160 9.25 25.61 20.61
CA GLY A 160 9.40 24.99 21.93
C GLY A 160 8.25 24.05 22.31
N ALA A 161 7.31 23.78 21.40
CA ALA A 161 6.17 22.92 21.66
C ALA A 161 6.58 21.45 21.81
N THR A 162 5.80 20.72 22.60
CA THR A 162 5.82 19.26 22.60
C THR A 162 4.83 18.76 21.56
N VAL A 163 5.27 17.94 20.62
CA VAL A 163 4.42 17.42 19.53
C VAL A 163 4.38 15.90 19.60
N CYS A 164 3.18 15.33 19.78
CA CYS A 164 3.01 13.89 19.74
C CYS A 164 3.07 13.37 18.29
N VAL A 165 3.76 12.24 18.09
CA VAL A 165 3.95 11.61 16.78
C VAL A 165 4.12 10.09 16.92
N THR A 166 3.71 9.33 15.91
CA THR A 166 3.94 7.88 15.87
C THR A 166 5.36 7.58 15.39
N GLN A 167 6.10 6.74 16.11
CA GLN A 167 7.47 6.35 15.77
C GLN A 167 7.53 5.47 14.50
N GLY A 168 8.66 5.50 13.79
CA GLY A 168 8.85 4.67 12.58
C GLY A 168 8.04 5.16 11.37
N THR A 169 7.72 6.46 11.35
CA THR A 169 6.95 7.11 10.28
C THR A 169 7.80 8.12 9.51
N THR A 170 7.35 8.50 8.30
CA THR A 170 7.89 9.68 7.61
C THR A 170 7.63 10.93 8.44
N THR A 171 6.46 10.98 9.08
CA THR A 171 5.99 12.05 9.95
C THR A 171 7.00 12.44 11.04
N GLU A 172 7.61 11.46 11.71
CA GLU A 172 8.63 11.68 12.74
C GLU A 172 9.89 12.38 12.17
N LEU A 173 10.39 11.91 11.04
CA LEU A 173 11.60 12.46 10.40
C LEU A 173 11.33 13.87 9.84
N ASN A 174 10.21 14.05 9.15
CA ASN A 174 9.79 15.33 8.60
C ASN A 174 9.53 16.38 9.71
N LEU A 175 9.02 15.95 10.88
CA LEU A 175 8.86 16.83 12.04
C LEU A 175 10.21 17.38 12.51
N GLN A 176 11.22 16.51 12.58
CA GLN A 176 12.58 16.90 12.93
C GLN A 176 13.15 17.89 11.90
N ASP A 177 13.00 17.61 10.61
CA ASP A 177 13.45 18.49 9.54
C ASP A 177 12.76 19.85 9.58
N PHE A 178 11.44 19.88 9.72
CA PHE A 178 10.67 21.12 9.82
C PHE A 178 11.06 21.95 11.05
N SER A 179 11.25 21.31 12.20
CA SER A 179 11.71 21.96 13.43
C SER A 179 13.08 22.61 13.25
N ASN A 180 14.02 21.89 12.63
CA ASN A 180 15.38 22.36 12.38
C ASN A 180 15.42 23.50 11.37
N GLN A 181 14.75 23.35 10.22
CA GLN A 181 14.71 24.34 9.14
C GLN A 181 14.13 25.68 9.62
N ASN A 182 13.17 25.64 10.54
CA ASN A 182 12.47 26.83 11.05
C ASN A 182 12.95 27.28 12.44
N ASN A 183 14.00 26.66 13.00
CA ASN A 183 14.54 26.97 14.33
C ASN A 183 13.47 26.95 15.45
N LEU A 184 12.57 25.97 15.39
CA LEU A 184 11.43 25.87 16.31
C LEU A 184 11.77 25.16 17.62
N ASN A 185 12.80 24.31 17.66
CA ASN A 185 13.15 23.55 18.87
C ASN A 185 11.95 22.75 19.42
N ILE A 186 11.19 22.12 18.52
CA ILE A 186 10.10 21.20 18.86
C ILE A 186 10.67 19.96 19.58
N SER A 187 9.99 19.54 20.64
CA SER A 187 10.23 18.26 21.32
C SER A 187 9.25 17.21 20.80
N ALA A 188 9.73 16.17 20.12
CA ALA A 188 8.88 15.06 19.69
C ALA A 188 8.59 14.12 20.87
N LEU A 189 7.31 13.88 21.15
CA LEU A 189 6.86 12.85 22.09
C LEU A 189 6.36 11.65 21.28
N THR A 190 7.14 10.58 21.25
CA THR A 190 6.93 9.45 20.36
C THR A 190 6.14 8.32 21.02
N PHE A 191 5.29 7.67 20.24
CA PHE A 191 4.53 6.48 20.65
C PHE A 191 4.54 5.42 19.55
N GLU A 192 4.37 4.16 19.94
CA GLU A 192 4.28 3.03 19.01
C GLU A 192 2.96 3.01 18.22
N ASP A 193 1.85 3.28 18.90
CA ASP A 193 0.51 3.19 18.34
C ASP A 193 -0.15 4.56 18.17
N THR A 194 -0.96 4.71 17.11
CA THR A 194 -1.70 5.96 16.85
C THR A 194 -2.72 6.26 17.94
N ASP A 195 -3.37 5.24 18.53
CA ASP A 195 -4.29 5.43 19.64
C ASP A 195 -3.60 6.05 20.87
N ALA A 196 -2.35 5.68 21.15
CA ALA A 196 -1.57 6.26 22.23
C ALA A 196 -1.20 7.73 21.96
N VAL A 197 -0.87 8.07 20.70
CA VAL A 197 -0.66 9.47 20.27
C VAL A 197 -1.93 10.30 20.50
N VAL A 198 -3.09 9.78 20.09
CA VAL A 198 -4.39 10.45 20.26
C VAL A 198 -4.73 10.62 21.73
N ALA A 199 -4.52 9.60 22.56
CA ALA A 199 -4.75 9.68 24.00
C ALA A 199 -3.84 10.72 24.67
N ALA A 200 -2.56 10.77 24.30
CA ALA A 200 -1.61 11.77 24.82
C ALA A 200 -2.01 13.19 24.42
N TYR A 201 -2.38 13.39 23.15
CA TYR A 201 -2.85 14.69 22.65
C TYR A 201 -4.15 15.15 23.33
N THR A 202 -5.16 14.29 23.40
CA THR A 202 -6.47 14.64 23.99
C THR A 202 -6.41 14.83 25.51
N SER A 203 -5.42 14.23 26.19
CA SER A 203 -5.11 14.48 27.60
C SER A 203 -4.15 15.66 27.84
N ALA A 204 -3.84 16.44 26.81
CA ALA A 204 -2.95 17.60 26.85
C ALA A 204 -1.52 17.29 27.34
N GLN A 205 -1.01 16.08 27.08
CA GLN A 205 0.41 15.74 27.29
C GLN A 205 1.32 16.34 26.21
N CYS A 206 0.77 16.75 25.07
CA CYS A 206 1.46 17.49 24.03
C CYS A 206 0.59 18.65 23.52
N ASP A 207 1.26 19.69 23.02
CA ASP A 207 0.63 20.91 22.49
C ASP A 207 0.03 20.69 21.11
N ALA A 208 0.64 19.79 20.31
CA ALA A 208 0.15 19.43 18.98
C ALA A 208 0.29 17.93 18.71
N PHE A 209 -0.52 17.47 17.75
CA PHE A 209 -0.43 16.14 17.14
C PHE A 209 -0.08 16.31 15.66
N THR A 210 0.96 15.63 15.17
CA THR A 210 1.31 15.63 13.74
C THR A 210 1.09 14.27 13.10
N ASN A 211 0.52 14.28 11.89
CA ASN A 211 0.26 13.13 11.02
C ASN A 211 -0.06 13.65 9.61
N ASP A 212 -0.29 12.76 8.65
CA ASP A 212 -0.88 13.10 7.37
C ASP A 212 -2.22 13.82 7.58
N ARG A 213 -2.51 14.86 6.79
CA ARG A 213 -3.67 15.72 7.03
C ARG A 213 -5.00 14.99 6.93
N SER A 214 -5.10 14.02 6.03
CA SER A 214 -6.30 13.18 5.95
C SER A 214 -6.49 12.33 7.21
N GLN A 215 -5.41 11.77 7.76
CA GLN A 215 -5.45 10.99 9.00
C GLN A 215 -5.75 11.88 10.21
N LEU A 216 -5.22 13.11 10.25
CA LEU A 216 -5.61 14.11 11.25
C LEU A 216 -7.11 14.39 11.18
N ALA A 217 -7.67 14.57 9.98
CA ALA A 217 -9.11 14.78 9.81
C ALA A 217 -9.93 13.56 10.25
N ALA A 218 -9.48 12.36 9.88
CA ALA A 218 -10.09 11.08 10.22
C ALA A 218 -10.13 10.86 11.75
N LEU A 219 -8.97 10.91 12.40
CA LEU A 219 -8.85 10.73 13.86
C LEU A 219 -9.62 11.81 14.60
N GLY A 220 -9.49 13.06 14.16
CA GLY A 220 -10.21 14.18 14.75
C GLY A 220 -11.72 14.01 14.69
N SER A 221 -12.26 13.38 13.64
CA SER A 221 -13.71 13.14 13.47
C SER A 221 -14.33 12.34 14.62
N ALA A 222 -13.52 11.53 15.32
CA ALA A 222 -13.95 10.73 16.47
C ALA A 222 -13.85 11.48 17.81
N PHE A 223 -13.28 12.69 17.85
CA PHE A 223 -13.14 13.45 19.09
C PHE A 223 -14.49 14.01 19.55
N SER A 224 -14.78 13.89 20.85
CA SER A 224 -16.03 14.37 21.44
C SER A 224 -16.29 15.86 21.19
N ASN A 225 -15.22 16.66 21.10
CA ASN A 225 -15.28 18.10 20.81
C ASN A 225 -14.55 18.47 19.52
N ARG A 226 -14.84 17.80 18.39
CA ARG A 226 -14.18 18.03 17.08
C ARG A 226 -13.89 19.49 16.75
N ALA A 227 -14.81 20.42 17.05
CA ALA A 227 -14.68 21.84 16.74
C ALA A 227 -13.55 22.56 17.49
N ASP A 228 -13.09 22.00 18.61
CA ASP A 228 -11.99 22.54 19.40
C ASP A 228 -10.62 22.15 18.82
N HIS A 229 -10.57 21.26 17.83
CA HIS A 229 -9.33 20.75 17.26
C HIS A 229 -9.14 21.26 15.84
N VAL A 230 -8.09 22.05 15.63
CA VAL A 230 -7.84 22.74 14.36
C VAL A 230 -6.64 22.10 13.69
N ILE A 231 -6.81 21.70 12.43
CA ILE A 231 -5.68 21.34 11.56
C ILE A 231 -5.10 22.64 11.00
N LEU A 232 -3.84 22.90 11.30
CA LEU A 232 -3.11 24.09 10.88
C LEU A 232 -2.92 24.14 9.35
N PRO A 233 -2.74 25.34 8.76
CA PRO A 233 -2.75 25.50 7.32
C PRO A 233 -1.52 24.91 6.63
N GLU A 234 -0.37 24.80 7.29
CA GLU A 234 0.87 24.31 6.69
C GLU A 234 0.79 22.81 6.35
N THR A 235 1.28 22.47 5.16
CA THR A 235 1.60 21.10 4.74
C THR A 235 3.11 21.03 4.54
N ILE A 236 3.80 20.18 5.30
CA ILE A 236 5.28 20.22 5.38
C ILE A 236 5.98 19.15 4.54
N SER A 237 5.22 18.20 3.99
CA SER A 237 5.75 17.08 3.23
C SER A 237 4.83 16.66 2.09
N GLU A 238 5.38 15.85 1.18
CA GLU A 238 4.63 15.11 0.16
C GLU A 238 4.46 13.68 0.64
N GLU A 239 3.20 13.23 0.77
CA GLU A 239 2.90 11.88 1.26
C GLU A 239 2.05 11.13 0.21
N PRO A 240 2.65 10.66 -0.91
CA PRO A 240 1.96 9.79 -1.85
C PRO A 240 1.75 8.40 -1.23
N LEU A 241 0.53 8.10 -0.81
CA LEU A 241 0.15 6.85 -0.18
C LEU A 241 -0.19 5.81 -1.25
N GLY A 242 0.43 4.64 -1.17
CA GLY A 242 0.20 3.57 -2.13
C GLY A 242 0.32 2.18 -1.52
N PRO A 243 -0.31 1.18 -2.14
CA PRO A 243 -0.10 -0.22 -1.78
C PRO A 243 1.32 -0.66 -2.14
N VAL A 244 1.84 -1.59 -1.33
CA VAL A 244 3.16 -2.20 -1.54
C VAL A 244 2.99 -3.70 -1.69
N VAL A 245 3.68 -4.27 -2.67
CA VAL A 245 3.79 -5.73 -2.85
C VAL A 245 5.24 -6.17 -2.64
N PRO A 246 5.48 -7.46 -2.31
CA PRO A 246 6.85 -7.98 -2.21
C PRO A 246 7.65 -7.78 -3.51
N HIS A 247 8.97 -7.63 -3.40
CA HIS A 247 9.87 -7.66 -4.56
C HIS A 247 9.92 -9.05 -5.21
N GLY A 248 10.33 -9.10 -6.48
CA GLY A 248 10.64 -10.36 -7.16
C GLY A 248 9.45 -11.08 -7.79
N ASP A 249 8.25 -10.51 -7.75
CA ASP A 249 7.05 -11.05 -8.41
C ASP A 249 6.37 -9.97 -9.27
N ASP A 250 6.83 -9.85 -10.52
CA ASP A 250 6.32 -8.88 -11.48
C ASP A 250 4.85 -9.17 -11.87
N GLN A 251 4.46 -10.44 -11.95
CA GLN A 251 3.08 -10.80 -12.24
C GLN A 251 2.15 -10.28 -11.15
N TRP A 252 2.50 -10.49 -9.89
CA TRP A 252 1.71 -10.02 -8.76
C TRP A 252 1.63 -8.49 -8.69
N PHE A 253 2.77 -7.82 -8.92
CA PHE A 253 2.83 -6.37 -9.06
C PHE A 253 1.86 -5.86 -10.15
N ASP A 254 1.92 -6.47 -11.35
CA ASP A 254 1.08 -6.07 -12.48
C ASP A 254 -0.41 -6.41 -12.27
N VAL A 255 -0.73 -7.48 -11.52
CA VAL A 255 -2.11 -7.77 -11.09
C VAL A 255 -2.66 -6.62 -10.25
N VAL A 256 -1.96 -6.23 -9.18
CA VAL A 256 -2.43 -5.15 -8.30
C VAL A 256 -2.49 -3.81 -9.04
N LYS A 257 -1.53 -3.56 -9.93
CA LYS A 257 -1.51 -2.36 -10.80
C LYS A 257 -2.71 -2.31 -11.74
N THR A 258 -3.06 -3.46 -12.32
CA THR A 258 -4.23 -3.61 -13.19
C THR A 258 -5.52 -3.38 -12.42
N VAL A 259 -5.63 -3.89 -11.19
CA VAL A 259 -6.78 -3.64 -10.31
C VAL A 259 -6.93 -2.15 -10.03
N MET A 260 -5.86 -1.44 -9.71
CA MET A 260 -5.88 0.02 -9.54
C MET A 260 -6.37 0.75 -10.80
N ALA A 261 -5.89 0.33 -11.98
CA ALA A 261 -6.34 0.88 -13.26
C ALA A 261 -7.83 0.63 -13.53
N ILE A 262 -8.34 -0.56 -13.21
CA ILE A 262 -9.77 -0.91 -13.32
C ILE A 262 -10.63 0.03 -12.46
N LEU A 263 -10.25 0.24 -11.20
CA LEU A 263 -11.01 1.12 -10.29
C LEU A 263 -11.04 2.56 -10.81
N ILE A 264 -9.90 3.08 -11.28
CA ILE A 264 -9.77 4.44 -11.80
C ILE A 264 -10.55 4.61 -13.12
N TYR A 265 -10.42 3.69 -14.06
CA TYR A 265 -11.14 3.78 -15.34
C TYR A 265 -12.62 3.44 -15.24
N GLY A 266 -13.02 2.61 -14.27
CA GLY A 266 -14.43 2.46 -13.92
C GLY A 266 -15.06 3.80 -13.59
N GLU A 267 -14.37 4.63 -12.80
CA GLU A 267 -14.86 5.97 -12.49
C GLU A 267 -14.78 6.90 -13.72
N ALA A 268 -13.64 6.95 -14.39
CA ALA A 268 -13.42 7.82 -15.54
C ALA A 268 -14.39 7.55 -16.70
N TYR A 269 -14.93 6.34 -16.81
CA TYR A 269 -15.90 5.94 -17.83
C TYR A 269 -17.34 5.88 -17.29
N GLY A 270 -17.58 6.29 -16.05
CA GLY A 270 -18.91 6.35 -15.45
C GLY A 270 -19.54 4.98 -15.16
N VAL A 271 -18.73 3.92 -15.03
CA VAL A 271 -19.20 2.59 -14.64
C VAL A 271 -19.23 2.51 -13.11
N THR A 272 -20.42 2.43 -12.55
CA THR A 272 -20.65 2.30 -11.10
C THR A 272 -21.04 0.88 -10.72
N SER A 273 -20.92 0.53 -9.44
CA SER A 273 -21.38 -0.76 -8.90
C SER A 273 -22.85 -1.05 -9.22
N GLY A 274 -23.70 -0.02 -9.21
CA GLY A 274 -25.13 -0.14 -9.50
C GLY A 274 -25.47 -0.23 -11.00
N SER A 275 -24.49 -0.05 -11.89
CA SER A 275 -24.72 0.06 -13.33
C SER A 275 -23.65 -0.61 -14.19
N VAL A 276 -23.08 -1.73 -13.74
CA VAL A 276 -22.12 -2.51 -14.54
C VAL A 276 -22.84 -3.21 -15.70
N PRO A 277 -22.56 -2.86 -16.98
CA PRO A 277 -23.20 -3.49 -18.13
C PRO A 277 -23.02 -5.01 -18.16
N SER A 278 -24.01 -5.73 -18.71
CA SER A 278 -23.96 -7.19 -18.91
C SER A 278 -23.70 -7.60 -20.36
N SER A 279 -23.58 -6.64 -21.27
CA SER A 279 -23.29 -6.82 -22.68
C SER A 279 -22.57 -5.59 -23.23
N SER A 280 -21.97 -5.72 -24.42
CA SER A 280 -21.36 -4.61 -25.14
C SER A 280 -22.30 -3.39 -25.22
N THR A 281 -21.71 -2.22 -24.98
CA THR A 281 -22.36 -0.92 -24.90
C THR A 281 -22.23 -0.12 -26.20
N GLY A 282 -21.29 -0.51 -27.07
CA GLY A 282 -20.90 0.26 -28.25
C GLY A 282 -19.87 1.35 -27.98
N ASP A 283 -19.54 1.63 -26.71
CA ASP A 283 -18.39 2.44 -26.33
C ASP A 283 -17.16 1.52 -26.16
N THR A 284 -16.25 1.57 -27.14
CA THR A 284 -15.02 0.75 -27.15
C THR A 284 -14.12 0.91 -25.91
N LYS A 285 -14.22 2.01 -25.16
CA LYS A 285 -13.45 2.19 -23.91
C LYS A 285 -14.08 1.39 -22.78
N VAL A 286 -15.40 1.49 -22.65
CA VAL A 286 -16.19 0.72 -21.66
C VAL A 286 -16.15 -0.76 -22.00
N ASP A 287 -16.34 -1.12 -23.26
CA ASP A 287 -16.36 -2.52 -23.71
C ASP A 287 -15.01 -3.21 -23.53
N ARG A 288 -13.90 -2.48 -23.73
CA ARG A 288 -12.55 -2.98 -23.42
C ARG A 288 -12.32 -3.12 -21.92
N LEU A 289 -12.65 -2.09 -21.13
CA LEU A 289 -12.55 -2.14 -19.66
C LEU A 289 -13.29 -3.37 -19.11
N LEU A 290 -14.49 -3.66 -19.60
CA LEU A 290 -15.34 -4.74 -19.11
C LEU A 290 -15.04 -6.10 -19.76
N GLY A 291 -14.05 -6.17 -20.66
CA GLY A 291 -13.65 -7.41 -21.32
C GLY A 291 -14.64 -7.94 -22.36
N PHE A 292 -15.59 -7.11 -22.84
CA PHE A 292 -16.46 -7.46 -23.97
C PHE A 292 -15.74 -7.40 -25.31
N GLU A 293 -14.68 -6.59 -25.41
CA GLU A 293 -13.87 -6.43 -26.62
C GLU A 293 -12.37 -6.48 -26.28
N GLY A 294 -11.63 -7.33 -27.00
CA GLY A 294 -10.17 -7.42 -26.89
C GLY A 294 -9.69 -7.94 -25.54
N SER A 295 -8.42 -7.68 -25.24
CA SER A 295 -7.79 -7.95 -23.96
C SER A 295 -6.96 -6.73 -23.58
N TYR A 296 -6.88 -6.45 -22.29
CA TYR A 296 -5.93 -5.49 -21.72
C TYR A 296 -4.83 -6.20 -20.91
N GLY A 297 -4.59 -7.48 -21.20
CA GLY A 297 -3.57 -8.31 -20.57
C GLY A 297 -4.05 -9.23 -19.46
N GLN A 298 -5.37 -9.37 -19.22
CA GLN A 298 -5.91 -10.20 -18.13
C GLN A 298 -5.40 -11.64 -18.16
N ASP A 299 -5.43 -12.27 -19.34
CA ASP A 299 -5.02 -13.66 -19.52
C ASP A 299 -3.52 -13.84 -19.20
N SER A 300 -2.67 -12.89 -19.63
CA SER A 300 -1.23 -12.88 -19.32
C SER A 300 -0.97 -12.72 -17.83
N LEU A 301 -1.83 -11.99 -17.14
CA LEU A 301 -1.79 -11.81 -15.69
C LEU A 301 -2.45 -12.97 -14.91
N GLY A 302 -3.04 -13.94 -15.60
CA GLY A 302 -3.72 -15.07 -14.97
C GLY A 302 -5.00 -14.70 -14.21
N ILE A 303 -5.66 -13.59 -14.58
CA ILE A 303 -6.94 -13.16 -14.02
C ILE A 303 -8.07 -13.26 -15.06
N SER A 304 -9.32 -13.34 -14.60
CA SER A 304 -10.47 -13.52 -15.49
C SER A 304 -10.63 -12.37 -16.50
N GLN A 305 -11.06 -12.69 -17.72
CA GLN A 305 -11.51 -11.70 -18.70
C GLN A 305 -12.63 -10.78 -18.15
N THR A 306 -13.46 -11.30 -17.23
CA THR A 306 -14.53 -10.55 -16.57
C THR A 306 -14.10 -9.82 -15.30
N ALA A 307 -12.83 -9.90 -14.90
CA ALA A 307 -12.36 -9.41 -13.59
C ALA A 307 -12.78 -7.96 -13.31
N ALA A 308 -12.73 -7.06 -14.30
CA ALA A 308 -13.19 -5.70 -14.13
C ALA A 308 -14.68 -5.59 -13.77
N GLN A 309 -15.53 -6.42 -14.40
CA GLN A 309 -16.96 -6.45 -14.07
C GLN A 309 -17.17 -6.92 -12.64
N ASP A 310 -16.44 -7.96 -12.22
CA ASP A 310 -16.59 -8.58 -10.91
C ASP A 310 -16.11 -7.62 -9.81
N ILE A 311 -14.96 -6.98 -10.01
CA ILE A 311 -14.43 -5.92 -9.12
C ILE A 311 -15.44 -4.77 -9.01
N LEU A 312 -15.89 -4.20 -10.13
CA LEU A 312 -16.76 -3.03 -10.11
C LEU A 312 -18.12 -3.34 -9.47
N ARG A 313 -18.67 -4.55 -9.66
CA ARG A 313 -19.88 -4.99 -8.95
C ARG A 313 -19.65 -5.16 -7.45
N ALA A 314 -18.51 -5.73 -7.07
CA ALA A 314 -18.23 -6.08 -5.68
C ALA A 314 -17.85 -4.87 -4.81
N VAL A 315 -17.05 -3.95 -5.35
CA VAL A 315 -16.48 -2.83 -4.58
C VAL A 315 -16.73 -1.45 -5.19
N GLY A 316 -17.31 -1.36 -6.39
CA GLY A 316 -17.48 -0.10 -7.10
C GLY A 316 -16.18 0.44 -7.71
N ASN A 317 -16.27 1.62 -8.31
CA ASN A 317 -15.12 2.32 -8.85
C ASN A 317 -14.36 3.14 -7.79
N TYR A 318 -13.24 3.76 -8.17
CA TYR A 318 -12.42 4.58 -7.26
C TYR A 318 -13.21 5.69 -6.56
N GLY A 319 -14.11 6.38 -7.27
CA GLY A 319 -14.98 7.42 -6.71
C GLY A 319 -15.98 6.89 -5.69
N GLU A 320 -16.59 5.72 -5.93
CA GLU A 320 -17.49 5.07 -4.98
C GLU A 320 -16.74 4.63 -3.71
N ILE A 321 -15.53 4.06 -3.87
CA ILE A 321 -14.64 3.69 -2.75
C ILE A 321 -14.25 4.94 -1.95
N TYR A 322 -13.83 6.01 -2.62
CA TYR A 322 -13.50 7.27 -1.96
C TYR A 322 -14.71 7.83 -1.21
N ASN A 323 -15.86 7.95 -1.85
CA ASN A 323 -17.03 8.61 -1.29
C ASN A 323 -17.61 7.88 -0.07
N ARG A 324 -17.63 6.54 -0.07
CA ARG A 324 -18.17 5.78 1.08
C ARG A 324 -17.26 5.79 2.31
N ASN A 325 -15.96 5.99 2.11
CA ASN A 325 -14.98 5.87 3.19
C ASN A 325 -14.42 7.22 3.64
N LEU A 326 -14.00 8.03 2.68
CA LEU A 326 -13.31 9.29 2.91
C LEU A 326 -14.21 10.49 2.64
N GLY A 327 -15.03 10.45 1.60
CA GLY A 327 -15.92 11.53 1.19
C GLY A 327 -17.23 11.63 2.00
N PRO A 328 -18.33 12.12 1.40
CA PRO A 328 -19.58 12.42 2.11
C PRO A 328 -20.24 11.24 2.84
N GLY A 329 -19.96 10.00 2.44
CA GLY A 329 -20.44 8.80 3.11
C GLY A 329 -19.58 8.35 4.30
N GLY A 330 -18.41 8.95 4.48
CA GLY A 330 -17.46 8.64 5.56
C GLY A 330 -17.05 9.88 6.34
N ILE A 331 -15.75 10.19 6.37
CA ILE A 331 -15.21 11.31 7.17
C ILE A 331 -15.37 12.70 6.53
N ASN A 332 -16.11 12.80 5.41
CA ASN A 332 -16.42 14.03 4.70
C ASN A 332 -15.19 14.85 4.25
N LEU A 333 -14.15 14.15 3.81
CA LEU A 333 -12.95 14.72 3.20
C LEU A 333 -13.25 15.13 1.76
N PRO A 334 -13.11 16.42 1.39
CA PRO A 334 -13.38 16.87 0.03
C PRO A 334 -12.38 16.30 -0.98
N ARG A 335 -12.88 15.84 -2.13
CA ARG A 335 -12.06 15.34 -3.25
C ARG A 335 -11.95 16.32 -4.41
N GLU A 336 -13.05 16.98 -4.75
CA GLU A 336 -13.18 17.87 -5.92
C GLU A 336 -12.17 19.02 -5.87
N GLY A 337 -11.52 19.29 -7.00
CA GLY A 337 -10.48 20.32 -7.11
C GLY A 337 -9.18 20.02 -6.34
N GLY A 338 -9.10 18.88 -5.65
CA GLY A 338 -7.92 18.41 -4.93
C GLY A 338 -7.07 17.43 -5.73
N ARG A 339 -5.91 17.06 -5.17
CA ARG A 339 -4.97 16.10 -5.78
C ARG A 339 -5.56 14.71 -6.01
N ASN A 340 -6.59 14.33 -5.24
CA ASN A 340 -7.25 13.03 -5.33
C ASN A 340 -8.44 12.99 -6.31
N ALA A 341 -8.73 14.08 -7.04
CA ALA A 341 -9.67 14.06 -8.17
C ALA A 341 -9.07 13.29 -9.36
N LEU A 342 -9.91 12.93 -10.35
CA LEU A 342 -9.39 12.27 -11.55
C LEU A 342 -8.60 13.26 -12.39
N TRP A 343 -7.56 12.76 -13.05
CA TRP A 343 -6.89 13.49 -14.13
C TRP A 343 -7.87 13.86 -15.25
N ALA A 344 -8.80 12.96 -15.56
CA ALA A 344 -9.79 13.13 -16.62
C ALA A 344 -10.79 14.27 -16.36
N ASP A 345 -10.92 14.75 -15.11
CA ASP A 345 -11.79 15.87 -14.75
C ASP A 345 -11.23 17.24 -15.19
N ALA A 346 -10.04 17.26 -15.82
CA ALA A 346 -9.44 18.46 -16.38
C ALA A 346 -10.33 19.07 -17.49
N THR A 347 -11.03 20.16 -17.18
CA THR A 347 -11.97 20.83 -18.10
C THR A 347 -11.37 22.00 -18.90
N CYS A 348 -10.06 22.28 -18.83
CA CYS A 348 -9.46 23.38 -19.59
C CYS A 348 -8.04 23.12 -20.10
N THR A 349 -7.72 23.74 -21.24
CA THR A 349 -6.49 23.54 -22.02
C THR A 349 -5.22 24.11 -21.35
N ASP A 350 -5.37 25.07 -20.44
CA ASP A 350 -4.27 25.89 -19.91
C ASP A 350 -4.13 25.87 -18.37
N CYS A 351 -4.62 24.84 -17.67
CA CYS A 351 -4.35 24.69 -16.23
C CYS A 351 -3.97 23.26 -15.82
N PRO A 352 -3.21 23.08 -14.71
CA PRO A 352 -3.23 21.85 -13.95
C PRO A 352 -4.55 21.78 -13.15
N ARG A 353 -5.67 21.44 -13.81
CA ARG A 353 -7.01 21.36 -13.18
C ARG A 353 -7.67 19.98 -13.29
N GLY A 354 -6.93 18.95 -13.68
CA GLY A 354 -7.24 17.58 -13.30
C GLY A 354 -6.60 17.27 -11.95
N GLY A 355 -7.16 16.32 -11.21
CA GLY A 355 -6.42 15.75 -10.08
C GLY A 355 -5.27 14.85 -10.56
N GLN A 356 -4.60 14.18 -9.64
CA GLN A 356 -3.42 13.36 -9.92
C GLN A 356 -3.74 11.86 -9.98
N ILE A 357 -5.02 11.49 -9.89
CA ILE A 357 -5.45 10.10 -10.01
C ILE A 357 -5.58 9.75 -11.50
N TYR A 358 -4.62 8.96 -11.98
CA TYR A 358 -4.59 8.34 -13.29
C TYR A 358 -3.87 7.00 -13.22
N ALA A 359 -4.01 6.18 -14.26
CA ALA A 359 -3.31 4.91 -14.40
C ALA A 359 -2.85 4.69 -15.85
N ALA A 360 -2.08 3.64 -16.08
CA ALA A 360 -1.79 3.17 -17.43
C ALA A 360 -3.09 2.70 -18.09
N PRO A 361 -3.40 3.10 -19.35
CA PRO A 361 -4.60 2.67 -20.04
C PRO A 361 -4.69 1.15 -20.14
N LEU A 362 -5.87 0.60 -19.84
CA LEU A 362 -6.19 -0.81 -20.10
C LEU A 362 -6.31 -1.01 -21.62
N ARG A 363 -5.28 -1.57 -22.26
CA ARG A 363 -5.18 -1.69 -23.72
C ARG A 363 -4.40 -2.91 -24.18
#